data_AF-A0A7S3RDP6-F1
#
_entry.id   AF-A0A7S3RDP6-F1
#
_cell.length_a   1.000
_cell.length_b   1.000
_cell.length_c   1.000
_cell.angle_alpha   90.00
_cell.angle_beta   90.00
_cell.angle_gamma   90.00
#
_symmetry.space_group_name_H-M   'P 1'
#
loop_
_entity.id
_entity.type
_entity.pdbx_description
1 polymer ?
#
loop_
_entity_poly.entity_id
_entity_poly.type
_entity_poly.pdbx_seq_one_letter_code
_entity_poly.pdbx_strand_id
1 'polypeptide(L)'
;ADMERRIRAKVSCDKAAYSIQWRLLEGAVDEGTLSVAAQILQPHHYDDVETERALDGQCGNPRCAGKLPKPDGRSRGRYHFSVADKRVYDSEGLRRFCGIECARTSREYAAGLSVTALHLREGEAAVQRL
;
A
#
# COMPACT_ATOMS: atom_id res chain seq x y z
N ALA A 1 -11.90 29.27 16.50
CA ALA A 1 -11.45 28.43 17.62
C ALA A 1 -11.59 26.93 17.33
N ASP A 2 -12.81 26.36 17.33
CA ASP A 2 -12.97 24.90 17.20
C ASP A 2 -12.65 24.36 15.79
N MET A 3 -13.21 25.01 14.76
CA MET A 3 -12.93 24.67 13.36
C MET A 3 -11.43 24.72 13.05
N GLU A 4 -10.73 25.75 13.52
CA GLU A 4 -9.28 25.89 13.32
C GLU A 4 -8.49 24.77 14.01
N ARG A 5 -8.92 24.30 15.19
CA ARG A 5 -8.29 23.13 15.84
C ARG A 5 -8.48 21.88 14.99
N ARG A 6 -9.70 21.63 14.48
CA ARG A 6 -9.98 20.46 13.63
C ARG A 6 -9.17 20.49 12.33
N ILE A 7 -9.04 21.66 11.70
CA ILE A 7 -8.18 21.85 10.52
C ILE A 7 -6.73 21.54 10.86
N ARG A 8 -6.19 22.06 11.98
CA ARG A 8 -4.81 21.79 12.40
C ARG A 8 -4.57 20.31 12.70
N ALA A 9 -5.52 19.64 13.36
CA ALA A 9 -5.44 18.21 13.62
C ALA A 9 -5.40 17.41 12.32
N LYS A 10 -6.29 17.71 11.36
CA LYS A 10 -6.27 17.10 10.03
C LYS A 10 -4.92 17.29 9.33
N VAL A 11 -4.41 18.53 9.29
CA VAL A 11 -3.11 18.82 8.65
C VAL A 11 -1.97 18.05 9.32
N SER A 12 -1.99 17.88 10.64
CA SER A 12 -0.99 17.08 11.34
C SER A 12 -1.07 15.60 10.97
N CYS A 13 -2.27 15.04 10.87
CA CYS A 13 -2.47 13.65 10.44
C CYS A 13 -2.03 13.44 8.99
N ASP A 14 -2.35 14.37 8.09
CA ASP A 14 -1.95 14.30 6.68
C ASP A 14 -0.42 14.33 6.55
N LYS A 15 0.28 15.13 7.38
CA LYS A 15 1.75 15.13 7.45
C LYS A 15 2.34 13.80 7.93
N ALA A 16 1.68 13.14 8.89
CA ALA A 16 2.11 11.83 9.37
C ALA A 16 1.94 10.76 8.29
N ALA A 17 0.81 10.77 7.56
CA ALA A 17 0.57 9.91 6.41
C ALA A 17 1.64 10.13 5.32
N TYR A 18 1.95 11.38 4.98
CA TYR A 18 2.99 11.70 4.01
C TYR A 18 4.38 11.19 4.43
N SER A 19 4.73 11.36 5.71
CA SER A 19 6.03 10.95 6.25
C SER A 19 6.21 9.43 6.18
N ILE A 20 5.16 8.66 6.53
CA ILE A 20 5.24 7.20 6.44
C ILE A 20 5.18 6.70 4.99
N GLN A 21 4.41 7.36 4.10
CA GLN A 21 4.45 7.06 2.66
C GLN A 21 5.87 7.20 2.12
N TRP A 22 6.55 8.32 2.40
CA TRP A 22 7.94 8.54 2.01
C TRP A 22 8.85 7.43 2.52
N ARG A 23 8.71 7.04 3.78
CA ARG A 23 9.51 5.94 4.35
C ARG A 23 9.30 4.63 3.59
N LEU A 24 8.08 4.34 3.14
CA LEU A 24 7.77 3.15 2.35
C LEU A 24 8.29 3.24 0.89
N LEU A 25 8.75 4.40 0.42
CA LEU A 25 9.35 4.56 -0.91
C LEU A 25 10.88 4.35 -0.92
N GLU A 26 11.55 4.51 0.22
CA GLU A 26 13.02 4.43 0.37
C GLU A 26 13.62 3.00 0.29
N GLY A 27 12.90 2.05 -0.31
CA GLY A 27 13.31 0.66 -0.42
C GLY A 27 12.48 -0.29 0.45
N ALA A 28 13.03 -1.47 0.74
CA ALA A 28 12.31 -2.47 1.52
C ALA A 28 12.28 -2.12 3.01
N VAL A 29 11.12 -2.31 3.64
CA VAL A 29 10.91 -2.06 5.06
C VAL A 29 10.59 -3.35 5.83
N ASP A 30 10.74 -3.27 7.15
CA ASP A 30 10.45 -4.36 8.07
C ASP A 30 8.97 -4.36 8.51
N GLU A 31 8.58 -5.41 9.23
CA GLU A 31 7.22 -5.56 9.75
C GLU A 31 6.86 -4.45 10.75
N GLY A 32 7.82 -3.96 11.53
CA GLY A 32 7.59 -2.88 12.49
C GLY A 32 7.15 -1.59 11.78
N THR A 33 7.84 -1.22 10.70
CA THR A 33 7.46 -0.05 9.89
C THR A 33 6.08 -0.23 9.26
N LEU A 34 5.74 -1.41 8.77
CA LEU A 34 4.41 -1.68 8.22
C LEU A 34 3.31 -1.66 9.28
N SER A 35 3.58 -2.13 10.49
CA SER A 35 2.63 -2.03 11.59
C SER A 35 2.33 -0.58 11.97
N VAL A 36 3.33 0.29 11.93
CA VAL A 36 3.14 1.75 12.11
C VAL A 36 2.36 2.34 10.93
N ALA A 37 2.69 1.95 9.70
CA ALA A 37 1.98 2.40 8.51
C ALA A 37 0.49 1.99 8.55
N ALA A 38 0.15 0.79 9.02
CA ALA A 38 -1.22 0.33 9.11
C ALA A 38 -2.08 1.19 10.05
N GLN A 39 -1.48 1.73 11.12
CA GLN A 39 -2.15 2.62 12.07
C GLN A 39 -2.42 4.03 11.50
N ILE A 40 -1.68 4.43 10.46
CA ILE A 40 -1.69 5.80 9.91
C ILE A 40 -2.42 5.85 8.55
N LEU A 41 -2.13 4.88 7.68
CA LEU A 41 -2.54 4.89 6.28
C LEU A 41 -4.00 4.48 6.09
N GLN A 42 -4.53 4.86 4.93
CA GLN A 42 -5.79 4.40 4.36
C GLN A 42 -5.46 3.62 3.09
N PRO A 43 -6.38 2.80 2.55
CA PRO A 43 -6.13 2.03 1.34
C PRO A 43 -5.60 2.85 0.16
N HIS A 44 -6.14 4.05 -0.08
CA HIS A 44 -5.67 4.91 -1.17
C HIS A 44 -4.24 5.41 -0.98
N HIS A 45 -3.85 5.78 0.26
CA HIS A 45 -2.46 6.17 0.54
C HIS A 45 -1.47 5.03 0.24
N TYR A 46 -1.89 3.78 0.46
CA TYR A 46 -1.07 2.62 0.19
C TYR A 46 -1.04 2.25 -1.30
N ASP A 47 -2.15 2.40 -2.02
CA ASP A 47 -2.21 2.25 -3.47
C ASP A 47 -1.27 3.26 -4.18
N ASP A 48 -1.21 4.50 -3.69
CA ASP A 48 -0.22 5.49 -4.14
C ASP A 48 1.21 4.99 -3.92
N VAL A 49 1.52 4.43 -2.73
CA VAL A 49 2.85 3.86 -2.44
C VAL A 49 3.20 2.73 -3.40
N GLU A 50 2.29 1.78 -3.63
CA GLU A 50 2.52 0.68 -4.59
C GLU A 50 2.78 1.20 -6.00
N THR A 51 2.03 2.23 -6.41
CA THR A 51 2.13 2.87 -7.72
C THR A 51 3.45 3.61 -7.88
N GLU A 52 3.82 4.47 -6.93
CA GLU A 52 5.07 5.23 -6.96
C GLU A 52 6.30 4.31 -6.91
N ARG A 53 6.28 3.24 -6.10
CA ARG A 53 7.33 2.21 -6.11
C ARG A 53 7.47 1.55 -7.48
N ALA A 54 6.34 1.22 -8.12
CA ALA A 54 6.35 0.62 -9.45
C ALA A 54 6.87 1.58 -10.52
N LEU A 55 6.54 2.87 -10.43
CA LEU A 55 7.09 3.92 -11.31
C LEU A 55 8.62 4.03 -11.17
N ASP A 56 9.15 3.85 -9.96
CA ASP A 56 10.59 3.80 -9.69
C ASP A 56 11.24 2.43 -10.02
N GLY A 57 10.48 1.50 -10.63
CA GLY A 57 10.97 0.16 -11.00
C GLY A 57 11.20 -0.79 -9.83
N GLN A 58 10.69 -0.45 -8.64
CA GLN A 58 10.69 -1.30 -7.46
C GLN A 58 9.42 -2.13 -7.38
N CYS A 59 9.48 -3.30 -6.74
CA CYS A 59 8.28 -4.06 -6.42
C CYS A 59 7.35 -3.22 -5.51
N GLY A 60 6.07 -3.14 -5.87
CA GLY A 60 5.06 -2.37 -5.14
C GLY A 60 4.84 -2.82 -3.70
N ASN A 61 5.14 -4.09 -3.36
CA ASN A 61 5.10 -4.56 -1.97
C ASN A 61 6.29 -3.95 -1.19
N PRO A 62 6.05 -3.11 -0.15
CA PRO A 62 7.12 -2.44 0.58
C PRO A 62 8.03 -3.37 1.38
N ARG A 63 7.68 -4.64 1.60
CA ARG A 63 8.60 -5.63 2.21
C ARG A 63 9.61 -6.19 1.23
N CYS A 64 9.39 -5.99 -0.06
CA CYS A 64 10.17 -6.60 -1.12
C CYS A 64 11.25 -5.64 -1.59
N ALA A 65 12.51 -6.08 -1.53
CA ALA A 65 13.65 -5.40 -2.17
C ALA A 65 13.80 -5.75 -3.66
N GLY A 66 12.87 -6.56 -4.19
CA GLY A 66 12.87 -6.97 -5.59
C GLY A 66 12.56 -5.80 -6.53
N LYS A 67 13.12 -5.87 -7.74
CA LYS A 67 12.82 -4.93 -8.83
C LYS A 67 11.71 -5.48 -9.71
N LEU A 68 11.02 -4.59 -10.42
CA LEU A 68 10.07 -5.04 -11.43
C LEU A 68 10.82 -5.71 -12.59
N PRO A 69 10.27 -6.79 -13.15
CA PRO A 69 10.82 -7.39 -14.35
C PRO A 69 10.80 -6.35 -15.47
N LYS A 70 11.92 -6.24 -16.20
CA LYS A 70 11.99 -5.36 -17.37
C LYS A 70 10.83 -5.68 -18.31
N PRO A 71 10.18 -4.67 -18.92
CA PRO A 71 9.20 -4.91 -19.96
C PRO A 71 9.87 -5.76 -21.05
N ASP A 72 9.44 -7.00 -21.24
CA ASP A 72 10.07 -7.93 -22.19
C ASP A 72 9.57 -7.74 -23.62
N GLY A 73 8.98 -6.57 -23.92
CA GLY A 73 8.37 -6.22 -25.21
C GLY A 73 7.10 -7.00 -25.54
N ARG A 74 6.75 -8.02 -24.75
CA ARG A 74 5.54 -8.82 -24.93
C ARG A 74 4.39 -8.20 -24.14
N SER A 75 3.33 -7.86 -24.86
CA SER A 75 2.06 -7.46 -24.27
C SER A 75 1.55 -8.61 -23.39
N ARG A 76 1.70 -8.49 -22.06
CA ARG A 76 0.93 -9.33 -21.14
C ARG A 76 -0.54 -8.94 -21.32
N GLY A 77 -1.36 -9.90 -21.76
CA GLY A 77 -2.80 -9.71 -21.92
C GLY A 77 -3.43 -9.09 -20.67
N ARG A 78 -4.57 -8.40 -20.81
CA ARG A 78 -5.22 -7.64 -19.71
C ARG A 78 -5.48 -8.48 -18.46
N TYR A 79 -5.64 -9.79 -18.59
CA TYR A 79 -5.91 -10.68 -17.46
C TYR A 79 -4.89 -11.80 -17.37
N HIS A 80 -4.50 -12.14 -16.15
CA HIS A 80 -3.65 -13.29 -15.83
C HIS A 80 -4.41 -14.25 -14.91
N PHE A 81 -4.60 -15.49 -15.33
CA PHE A 81 -5.21 -16.53 -14.50
C PHE A 81 -4.12 -17.33 -13.77
N SER A 82 -4.14 -17.28 -12.43
CA SER A 82 -3.32 -18.16 -11.60
C SER A 82 -4.10 -19.45 -11.33
N VAL A 83 -3.57 -20.58 -11.81
CA VAL A 83 -4.12 -21.91 -11.53
C VAL A 83 -3.97 -22.24 -10.03
N ALA A 84 -2.85 -21.83 -9.43
CA ALA A 84 -2.56 -22.07 -8.01
C ALA A 84 -3.58 -21.39 -7.08
N ASP A 85 -3.91 -20.13 -7.38
CA ASP A 85 -4.85 -19.35 -6.57
C ASP A 85 -6.29 -19.47 -7.06
N LYS A 86 -6.51 -20.10 -8.22
CA LYS A 86 -7.79 -20.13 -8.95
C LYS A 86 -8.41 -18.73 -9.10
N ARG A 87 -7.57 -17.73 -9.40
CA ARG A 87 -7.95 -16.30 -9.47
C ARG A 87 -7.52 -15.66 -10.78
N VAL A 88 -8.35 -14.73 -11.24
CA VAL A 88 -8.03 -13.83 -12.37
C VAL A 88 -7.50 -12.52 -11.80
N TYR A 89 -6.30 -12.15 -12.19
CA TYR A 89 -5.67 -10.88 -11.87
C TYR A 89 -5.78 -9.94 -13.07
N ASP A 90 -6.06 -8.66 -12.81
CA ASP A 90 -5.75 -7.63 -13.78
C ASP A 90 -4.23 -7.56 -13.94
N SER A 91 -3.75 -7.63 -15.18
CA SER A 91 -2.34 -7.59 -15.47
C SER A 91 -1.73 -6.23 -15.15
N GLU A 92 -2.51 -5.15 -15.10
CA GLU A 92 -2.05 -3.84 -14.62
C GLU A 92 -1.73 -3.88 -13.13
N GLY A 93 -2.62 -4.48 -12.32
CA GLY A 93 -2.36 -4.72 -10.90
C GLY A 93 -1.15 -5.62 -10.68
N LEU A 94 -0.98 -6.65 -11.50
CA LEU A 94 0.15 -7.58 -11.37
C LEU A 94 1.49 -6.97 -11.83
N ARG A 95 1.47 -6.00 -12.76
CA ARG A 95 2.68 -5.31 -13.26
C ARG A 95 3.36 -4.48 -12.19
N ARG A 96 2.64 -4.05 -11.15
CA ARG A 96 3.20 -3.33 -10.00
C ARG A 96 4.02 -4.22 -9.07
N PHE A 97 4.08 -5.53 -9.29
CA PHE A 97 4.80 -6.46 -8.42
C PHE A 97 5.79 -7.33 -9.19
N CYS A 98 6.82 -7.81 -8.49
CA CYS A 98 7.78 -8.74 -9.08
C CYS A 98 7.20 -10.16 -9.29
N GLY A 99 6.02 -10.45 -8.73
CA GLY A 99 5.33 -11.73 -8.86
C GLY A 99 3.99 -11.77 -8.11
N ILE A 100 3.27 -12.88 -8.29
CA ILE A 100 1.92 -13.08 -7.74
C ILE A 100 1.91 -13.07 -6.21
N GLU A 101 2.91 -13.68 -5.57
CA GLU A 101 3.00 -13.69 -4.11
C GLU A 101 3.09 -12.28 -3.52
N CYS A 102 3.91 -11.41 -4.11
CA CYS A 102 4.00 -10.01 -3.67
C CYS A 102 2.68 -9.27 -3.88
N ALA A 103 2.00 -9.48 -5.01
CA ALA A 103 0.69 -8.89 -5.26
C ALA A 103 -0.36 -9.38 -4.25
N ARG A 104 -0.32 -10.67 -3.90
CA ARG A 104 -1.23 -11.30 -2.94
C ARG A 104 -1.02 -10.75 -1.53
N THR A 105 0.20 -10.78 -1.01
CA THR A 105 0.51 -10.27 0.34
C THR A 105 0.26 -8.78 0.46
N SER A 106 0.54 -8.01 -0.60
CA SER A 106 0.28 -6.57 -0.60
C SER A 106 -1.21 -6.25 -0.58
N ARG A 107 -2.02 -7.02 -1.33
CA ARG A 107 -3.48 -6.92 -1.29
C ARG A 107 -4.05 -7.31 0.08
N GLU A 108 -3.53 -8.36 0.70
CA GLU A 108 -3.92 -8.78 2.06
C GLU A 108 -3.63 -7.67 3.08
N TYR A 109 -2.45 -7.04 3.00
CA TYR A 109 -2.10 -5.89 3.83
C TYR A 109 -3.04 -4.70 3.57
N ALA A 110 -3.29 -4.34 2.31
CA ALA A 110 -4.18 -3.23 1.94
C ALA A 110 -5.61 -3.42 2.45
N ALA A 111 -6.11 -4.67 2.47
CA ALA A 111 -7.44 -5.00 2.99
C ALA A 111 -7.55 -4.84 4.51
N GLY A 112 -6.43 -4.87 5.23
CA GLY A 112 -6.36 -4.62 6.68
C GLY A 112 -6.20 -3.15 7.06
N LEU A 113 -6.20 -2.22 6.10
CA LEU A 113 -6.09 -0.79 6.39
C LEU A 113 -7.46 -0.18 6.69
N SER A 114 -7.51 0.69 7.71
CA SER A 114 -8.74 1.42 8.04
C SER A 114 -9.09 2.42 6.92
N VAL A 115 -10.35 2.37 6.46
CA VAL A 115 -10.90 3.32 5.49
C VAL A 115 -11.20 4.68 6.12
N THR A 116 -11.30 4.74 7.45
CA THR A 116 -11.55 5.98 8.20
C THR A 116 -10.32 6.88 8.13
N ALA A 117 -10.52 8.18 7.87
CA ALA A 117 -9.43 9.15 7.86
C ALA A 117 -8.80 9.27 9.25
N LEU A 118 -7.47 9.34 9.33
CA LEU A 118 -6.73 9.29 10.59
C LEU A 118 -7.21 10.33 11.64
N HIS A 119 -7.52 11.56 11.21
CA HIS A 119 -8.03 12.62 12.09
C HIS A 119 -9.45 12.40 12.61
N LEU A 120 -10.13 11.32 12.17
CA LEU A 120 -11.46 10.89 12.63
C LEU A 120 -11.40 9.58 13.44
N ARG A 121 -10.22 8.95 13.57
CA ARG A 121 -10.03 7.71 14.33
C ARG A 121 -9.88 8.03 15.82
N GLU A 122 -10.96 8.44 16.49
CA GLU A 122 -10.95 8.53 17.95
C GLU A 122 -11.23 7.15 18.57
N GLY A 123 -10.35 6.66 19.45
CA GLY A 123 -10.63 5.47 20.25
C GLY A 123 -10.83 4.15 19.50
N GLU A 124 -10.47 4.06 18.21
CA GLU A 124 -10.40 2.79 17.48
C GLU A 124 -9.25 1.94 18.03
N ALA A 125 -9.48 1.34 19.20
CA ALA A 125 -8.72 0.22 19.69
C ALA A 125 -8.84 -0.91 18.66
N ALA A 126 -7.83 -1.03 17.78
CA ALA A 126 -7.39 -2.28 17.18
C ALA A 126 -8.53 -3.28 16.83
N VAL A 127 -9.48 -2.89 15.99
CA VAL A 127 -10.42 -3.86 15.41
C VAL A 127 -10.01 -4.13 13.99
N GLN A 128 -9.08 -5.07 13.85
CA GLN A 128 -8.96 -5.97 12.71
C GLN A 128 -8.06 -7.14 13.12
N ARG A 129 -8.54 -7.95 14.07
CA ARG A 129 -8.11 -9.34 14.19
C ARG A 129 -8.97 -10.16 13.23
N LEU A 130 -8.36 -10.63 12.15
CA LEU A 130 -8.68 -11.93 11.59
C LEU A 130 -7.90 -12.98 12.38
#